data_AF-A0A5P1E6R6-F1
#
_entry.id   AF-A0A5P1E6R6-F1
#
_cell.length_a   1.000
_cell.length_b   1.000
_cell.length_c   1.000
_cell.angle_alpha   90.00
_cell.angle_beta   90.00
_cell.angle_gamma   90.00
#
_symmetry.space_group_name_H-M   'P 1'
#
loop_
_entity.id
_entity.type
_entity.pdbx_description
1 polymer ?
#
loop_
_entity_poly.entity_id
_entity_poly.type
_entity_poly.pdbx_seq_one_letter_code
_entity_poly.pdbx_strand_id
1 'polypeptide(L)'
;MFSQQTLKETYVRETFLGSRYSVSVVSGDKIPSNEYAMGFAGLKFKETSRLGPRPKIPIEIYEFEGCPYCRKVREIVSVLDLDVLFYPCPKKGPTFRPKVLEMGGKQQFPYMVDPNTGVAMYESDDIVKYLVNKYGDGTVPLMLSLGMLTILTARLAMMARKRKGYFYSPSKIPPSPLELWAYEASPFCKLVREVLVELELPHILHSAARGSPKRQVLFEKAGHFQL
;
A
#
# COMPACT_ATOMS: atom_id res chain seq x y z
N MET A 1 -8.42 42.69 30.23
CA MET A 1 -7.01 42.32 30.01
C MET A 1 -6.88 40.82 30.23
N PHE A 2 -7.12 40.02 29.18
CA PHE A 2 -7.00 38.58 29.25
C PHE A 2 -5.52 38.21 29.12
N SER A 3 -5.00 37.55 30.15
CA SER A 3 -3.60 37.13 30.28
C SER A 3 -3.17 36.27 29.09
N GLN A 4 -1.98 36.57 28.53
CA GLN A 4 -1.33 35.80 27.45
C GLN A 4 -0.94 34.36 27.84
N GLN A 5 -1.28 33.90 29.05
CA GLN A 5 -0.90 32.59 29.56
C GLN A 5 -1.83 31.45 29.10
N THR A 6 -2.97 31.78 28.47
CA THR A 6 -3.95 30.80 27.97
C THR A 6 -3.73 30.37 26.51
N LEU A 7 -2.63 30.78 25.86
CA LEU A 7 -2.29 30.41 24.47
C LEU A 7 -1.27 29.25 24.36
N LYS A 8 -0.94 28.58 25.48
CA LYS A 8 -0.02 27.43 25.52
C LYS A 8 -0.72 26.07 25.61
N GLU A 9 -2.02 25.99 25.35
CA GLU A 9 -2.68 24.70 25.20
C GLU A 9 -2.52 24.19 23.77
N THR A 10 -1.63 23.22 23.65
CA THR A 10 -1.38 22.45 22.43
C THR A 10 -2.69 21.81 22.01
N TYR A 11 -3.31 22.33 20.95
CA TYR A 11 -4.54 21.79 20.38
C TYR A 11 -4.19 20.51 19.60
N VAL A 12 -3.88 19.43 20.32
CA VAL A 12 -3.79 18.08 19.74
C VAL A 12 -5.22 17.60 19.50
N ARG A 13 -5.82 17.99 18.38
CA ARG A 13 -7.01 17.29 17.88
C ARG A 13 -6.54 16.03 17.18
N GLU A 14 -6.44 14.93 17.91
CA GLU A 14 -6.35 13.60 17.32
C GLU A 14 -7.62 13.34 16.50
N THR A 15 -7.50 13.41 15.18
CA THR A 15 -8.58 12.97 14.30
C THR A 15 -8.26 11.53 13.92
N PHE A 16 -8.94 10.58 14.58
CA PHE A 16 -8.82 9.15 14.28
C PHE A 16 -9.48 8.86 12.92
N LEU A 17 -8.67 8.68 11.87
CA LEU A 17 -9.14 8.23 10.54
C LEU A 17 -9.14 6.69 10.43
N GLY A 18 -9.28 6.02 11.56
CA GLY A 18 -9.14 4.58 11.78
C GLY A 18 -8.42 4.35 13.11
N SER A 19 -8.62 3.19 13.73
CA SER A 19 -8.10 2.87 15.07
C SER A 19 -6.57 3.00 15.24
N ARG A 20 -5.80 2.99 14.13
CA ARG A 20 -4.34 2.89 14.13
C ARG A 20 -3.59 4.05 13.47
N TYR A 21 -4.27 5.00 12.82
CA TYR A 21 -3.62 6.15 12.19
C TYR A 21 -4.04 7.43 12.92
N SER A 22 -3.05 8.21 13.36
CA SER A 22 -3.25 9.47 14.07
C SER A 22 -2.54 10.61 13.37
N VAL A 23 -3.19 11.77 13.37
CA VAL A 23 -2.65 13.04 12.90
C VAL A 23 -2.61 14.01 14.07
N SER A 24 -1.45 14.61 14.29
CA SER A 24 -1.25 15.68 15.27
C SER A 24 -0.76 16.94 14.57
N VAL A 25 -1.33 18.08 14.95
CA VAL A 25 -0.90 19.39 14.44
C VAL A 25 0.21 19.91 15.32
N VAL A 26 1.31 20.33 14.71
CA VAL A 26 2.43 20.94 15.43
C VAL A 26 2.88 22.22 14.74
N SER A 27 3.38 23.18 15.54
CA SER A 27 3.97 24.41 15.00
C SER A 27 5.20 24.10 14.14
N GLY A 28 5.38 24.83 13.04
CA GLY A 28 6.40 24.58 12.02
C GLY A 28 7.83 24.49 12.57
N ASP A 29 8.11 25.21 13.65
CA ASP A 29 9.43 25.31 14.29
C ASP A 29 9.79 24.09 15.16
N LYS A 30 8.83 23.20 15.42
CA LYS A 30 8.98 22.07 16.36
C LYS A 30 9.25 20.71 15.70
N ILE A 31 9.35 20.63 14.37
CA ILE A 31 9.68 19.36 13.69
C ILE A 31 11.11 19.42 13.16
N PRO A 32 12.01 18.55 13.66
CA PRO A 32 13.35 18.37 13.12
C PRO A 32 13.33 18.11 11.60
N SER A 33 14.35 18.57 10.87
CA SER A 33 14.44 18.35 9.41
C SER A 33 14.55 16.89 9.00
N ASN A 34 14.95 16.02 9.94
CA ASN A 34 15.08 14.57 9.76
C ASN A 34 13.83 13.79 10.20
N GLU A 35 12.72 14.44 10.53
CA GLU A 35 11.43 13.79 10.80
C GLU A 35 10.41 14.10 9.70
N TYR A 36 9.67 13.08 9.28
CA TYR A 36 8.60 13.29 8.30
C TYR A 36 7.41 14.05 8.91
N ALA A 37 6.99 15.09 8.21
CA ALA A 37 5.71 15.74 8.45
C ALA A 37 5.14 16.32 7.16
N MET A 38 3.82 16.29 7.03
CA MET A 38 3.16 16.95 5.92
C MET A 38 2.96 18.44 6.23
N GLY A 39 3.45 19.32 5.36
CA GLY A 39 3.15 20.74 5.43
C GLY A 39 1.90 21.09 4.63
N PHE A 40 0.98 21.85 5.22
CA PHE A 40 -0.15 22.45 4.50
C PHE A 40 -0.51 23.81 5.10
N ALA A 41 -0.57 24.85 4.27
CA ALA A 41 -0.93 26.22 4.67
C ALA A 41 -0.16 26.77 5.89
N GLY A 42 1.15 26.49 5.98
CA GLY A 42 2.00 26.95 7.09
C GLY A 42 1.94 26.11 8.37
N LEU A 43 1.02 25.15 8.45
CA LEU A 43 0.96 24.15 9.53
C LEU A 43 1.73 22.90 9.14
N LYS A 44 2.33 22.22 10.13
CA LYS A 44 2.90 20.89 9.95
C LYS A 44 2.03 19.85 10.67
N PHE A 45 1.78 18.75 9.97
CA PHE A 45 0.99 17.63 10.44
C PHE A 45 1.91 16.43 10.61
N LYS A 46 2.09 15.99 11.86
CA LYS A 46 2.80 14.75 12.17
C LYS A 46 1.81 13.61 12.15
N GLU A 47 2.09 12.65 11.28
CA GLU A 47 1.28 11.48 11.04
C GLU A 47 2.00 10.25 11.59
N THR A 48 1.27 9.37 12.26
CA THR A 48 1.83 8.13 12.80
C THR A 48 0.83 6.99 12.65
N SER A 49 1.37 5.80 12.34
CA SER A 49 0.60 4.57 12.19
C SER A 49 1.09 3.52 13.20
N ARG A 50 0.17 2.94 13.98
CA ARG A 50 0.47 1.79 14.85
C ARG A 50 0.49 0.51 14.01
N LEU A 51 1.61 -0.20 14.04
CA LEU A 51 1.79 -1.44 13.29
C LEU A 51 1.14 -2.63 14.02
N GLY A 52 0.56 -3.56 13.26
CA GLY A 52 0.17 -4.88 13.77
C GLY A 52 1.33 -5.88 13.71
N PRO A 53 1.08 -7.17 13.96
CA PRO A 53 2.07 -8.22 13.75
C PRO A 53 2.65 -8.15 12.34
N ARG A 54 3.96 -8.42 12.19
CA ARG A 54 4.65 -8.42 10.89
C ARG A 54 4.91 -9.86 10.46
N PRO A 55 4.65 -10.21 9.18
CA PRO A 55 5.00 -11.53 8.67
C PRO A 55 6.53 -11.72 8.69
N LYS A 56 7.00 -12.93 9.02
CA LYS A 56 8.44 -13.25 9.03
C LYS A 56 8.96 -13.50 7.62
N ILE A 57 8.11 -14.11 6.79
CA ILE A 57 8.34 -14.35 5.37
C ILE A 57 7.34 -13.48 4.60
N PRO A 58 7.75 -12.70 3.58
CA PRO A 58 6.82 -11.87 2.82
C PRO A 58 5.62 -12.66 2.30
N ILE A 59 4.43 -12.08 2.43
CA ILE A 59 3.21 -12.62 1.82
C ILE A 59 3.36 -12.47 0.31
N GLU A 60 2.93 -13.46 -0.45
CA GLU A 60 2.99 -13.46 -1.90
C GLU A 60 1.62 -13.06 -2.48
N ILE A 61 1.60 -12.08 -3.40
CA ILE A 61 0.36 -11.64 -4.04
C ILE A 61 0.55 -11.61 -5.55
N TYR A 62 -0.27 -12.40 -6.25
CA TYR A 62 -0.36 -12.46 -7.69
C TYR A 62 -1.42 -11.48 -8.18
N GLU A 63 -1.01 -10.48 -8.96
CA GLU A 63 -1.87 -9.34 -9.28
C GLU A 63 -1.49 -8.63 -10.59
N PHE A 64 -2.34 -7.72 -11.07
CA PHE A 64 -1.93 -6.73 -12.08
C PHE A 64 -2.64 -5.37 -11.89
N GLU A 65 -1.99 -4.29 -12.32
CA GLU A 65 -2.47 -2.91 -12.17
C GLU A 65 -3.85 -2.68 -12.80
N GLY A 66 -4.14 -3.40 -13.89
CA GLY A 66 -5.40 -3.42 -14.61
C GLY A 66 -6.60 -4.06 -13.91
N CYS A 67 -6.51 -4.45 -12.64
CA CYS A 67 -7.59 -5.08 -11.88
C CYS A 67 -8.06 -4.24 -10.66
N PRO A 68 -9.35 -3.86 -10.58
CA PRO A 68 -9.87 -3.09 -9.44
C PRO A 68 -9.84 -3.90 -8.13
N TYR A 69 -9.99 -5.22 -8.18
CA TYR A 69 -9.88 -6.11 -7.02
C TYR A 69 -8.44 -6.20 -6.51
N CYS A 70 -7.46 -6.21 -7.42
CA CYS A 70 -6.04 -6.16 -7.06
C CYS A 70 -5.69 -4.82 -6.40
N ARG A 71 -6.21 -3.71 -6.94
CA ARG A 71 -6.07 -2.39 -6.32
C ARG A 71 -6.61 -2.36 -4.89
N LYS A 72 -7.77 -2.97 -4.65
CA LYS A 72 -8.35 -3.10 -3.30
C LYS A 72 -7.39 -3.79 -2.32
N VAL A 73 -6.72 -4.86 -2.76
CA VAL A 73 -5.73 -5.57 -1.95
C VAL A 73 -4.45 -4.75 -1.74
N ARG A 74 -3.95 -4.04 -2.76
CA ARG A 74 -2.79 -3.12 -2.60
C ARG A 74 -3.08 -1.98 -1.63
N GLU A 75 -4.32 -1.47 -1.64
CA GLU A 75 -4.73 -0.43 -0.69
C GLU A 75 -4.67 -0.95 0.74
N ILE A 76 -5.21 -2.15 1.03
CA ILE A 76 -5.11 -2.69 2.40
C ILE A 76 -3.68 -3.02 2.80
N VAL A 77 -2.84 -3.50 1.87
CA VAL A 77 -1.39 -3.70 2.11
C VAL A 77 -0.74 -2.38 2.52
N SER A 78 -1.12 -1.26 1.88
CA SER A 78 -0.63 0.08 2.21
C SER A 78 -1.14 0.57 3.57
N VAL A 79 -2.42 0.35 3.87
CA VAL A 79 -3.03 0.72 5.17
C VAL A 79 -2.39 -0.06 6.32
N LEU A 80 -2.10 -1.34 6.11
CA LEU A 80 -1.50 -2.21 7.11
C LEU A 80 0.02 -2.06 7.20
N ASP A 81 0.65 -1.28 6.31
CA ASP A 81 2.09 -1.08 6.20
C ASP A 81 2.87 -2.41 6.07
N LEU A 82 2.35 -3.33 5.25
CA LEU A 82 2.94 -4.66 5.06
C LEU A 82 3.97 -4.65 3.94
N ASP A 83 5.01 -5.47 4.14
CA ASP A 83 5.96 -5.79 3.07
C ASP A 83 5.50 -7.08 2.39
N VAL A 84 5.32 -7.00 1.07
CA VAL A 84 4.65 -8.03 0.28
C VAL A 84 5.46 -8.30 -0.99
N LEU A 85 5.65 -9.57 -1.31
CA LEU A 85 6.23 -10.00 -2.57
C LEU A 85 5.13 -10.07 -3.63
N PHE A 86 5.16 -9.13 -4.58
CA PHE A 86 4.23 -9.11 -5.69
C PHE A 86 4.77 -9.89 -6.88
N TYR A 87 3.90 -10.73 -7.44
CA TYR A 87 4.11 -11.46 -8.69
C TYR A 87 3.18 -10.93 -9.77
N PRO A 88 3.69 -10.10 -10.71
CA PRO A 88 2.82 -9.51 -11.69
C PRO A 88 2.25 -10.49 -12.70
N CYS A 89 0.96 -10.32 -13.01
CA CYS A 89 0.17 -11.18 -13.88
C CYS A 89 -0.55 -10.35 -14.97
N PRO A 90 0.15 -9.53 -15.77
CA PRO A 90 -0.46 -8.78 -16.86
C PRO A 90 -1.13 -9.73 -17.86
N LYS A 91 -2.12 -9.26 -18.63
CA LYS A 91 -2.74 -10.10 -19.66
C LYS A 91 -1.71 -10.55 -20.70
N LYS A 92 -1.83 -11.80 -21.13
CA LYS A 92 -0.87 -12.50 -22.03
C LYS A 92 0.53 -12.72 -21.42
N GLY A 93 0.68 -12.49 -20.12
CA GLY A 93 1.89 -12.82 -19.37
C GLY A 93 2.15 -14.32 -19.33
N PRO A 94 3.33 -14.80 -19.76
CA PRO A 94 3.64 -16.23 -19.84
C PRO A 94 4.07 -16.85 -18.51
N THR A 95 4.46 -16.06 -17.49
CA THR A 95 5.20 -16.60 -16.34
C THR A 95 4.30 -16.96 -15.17
N PHE A 96 3.54 -16.00 -14.64
CA PHE A 96 2.87 -16.16 -13.34
C PHE A 96 1.41 -16.56 -13.45
N ARG A 97 0.75 -16.26 -14.57
CA ARG A 97 -0.63 -16.70 -14.82
C ARG A 97 -0.77 -18.23 -14.88
N PRO A 98 0.12 -18.98 -15.56
CA PRO A 98 0.08 -20.45 -15.52
C PRO A 98 0.32 -21.01 -14.11
N LYS A 99 1.23 -20.41 -13.34
CA LYS A 99 1.48 -20.80 -11.94
C LYS A 99 0.23 -20.66 -11.07
N VAL A 100 -0.52 -19.57 -11.21
CA VAL A 100 -1.80 -19.40 -10.47
C VAL A 100 -2.84 -20.42 -10.91
N LEU A 101 -2.88 -20.80 -12.19
CA LEU A 101 -3.75 -21.87 -12.67
C LEU A 101 -3.39 -23.23 -12.04
N GLU A 102 -2.09 -23.54 -11.96
CA GLU A 102 -1.59 -24.78 -11.35
C GLU A 102 -1.88 -24.84 -9.84
N MET A 103 -1.64 -23.74 -9.12
CA MET A 103 -1.79 -23.70 -7.66
C MET A 103 -3.24 -23.59 -7.20
N GLY A 104 -4.07 -22.78 -7.86
CA GLY A 104 -5.43 -22.49 -7.39
C GLY A 104 -6.55 -22.86 -8.38
N GLY A 105 -6.22 -23.51 -9.50
CA GLY A 105 -7.17 -24.09 -10.44
C GLY A 105 -7.86 -23.08 -11.38
N LYS A 106 -7.62 -21.77 -11.23
CA LYS A 106 -8.19 -20.73 -12.09
C LYS A 106 -7.29 -19.50 -12.21
N GLN A 107 -7.25 -18.88 -13.39
CA GLN A 107 -6.55 -17.62 -13.62
C GLN A 107 -7.37 -16.40 -13.12
N GLN A 108 -7.69 -16.40 -11.83
CA GLN A 108 -8.39 -15.31 -11.14
C GLN A 108 -7.41 -14.49 -10.31
N PHE A 109 -7.63 -13.17 -10.22
CA PHE A 109 -6.74 -12.25 -9.52
C PHE A 109 -7.55 -11.23 -8.70
N PRO A 110 -7.09 -10.82 -7.50
CA PRO A 110 -5.83 -11.25 -6.88
C PRO A 110 -5.88 -12.69 -6.36
N TYR A 111 -4.71 -13.32 -6.27
CA TYR A 111 -4.48 -14.58 -5.56
C TYR A 111 -3.36 -14.36 -4.54
N MET A 112 -3.61 -14.73 -3.29
CA MET A 112 -2.68 -14.49 -2.18
C MET A 112 -2.20 -15.83 -1.61
N VAL A 113 -0.91 -15.92 -1.29
CA VAL A 113 -0.32 -17.03 -0.53
C VAL A 113 0.43 -16.45 0.67
N ASP A 114 0.11 -16.93 1.87
CA ASP A 114 0.79 -16.57 3.11
C ASP A 114 1.64 -17.76 3.59
N PRO A 115 2.96 -17.76 3.30
CA PRO A 115 3.84 -18.86 3.70
C PRO A 115 4.01 -18.98 5.23
N ASN A 116 3.66 -17.95 6.01
CA ASN A 116 3.74 -17.99 7.47
C ASN A 116 2.64 -18.87 8.08
N THR A 117 1.55 -19.13 7.35
CA THR A 117 0.39 -19.90 7.82
C THR A 117 0.00 -21.04 6.90
N GLY A 118 0.54 -21.09 5.67
CA GLY A 118 0.15 -22.04 4.63
C GLY A 118 -1.19 -21.69 3.95
N VAL A 119 -1.77 -20.54 4.25
CA VAL A 119 -3.06 -20.12 3.68
C VAL A 119 -2.85 -19.60 2.26
N ALA A 120 -3.67 -20.08 1.32
CA ALA A 120 -3.78 -19.55 -0.03
C ALA A 120 -5.24 -19.31 -0.39
N MET A 121 -5.57 -18.16 -0.99
CA MET A 121 -6.95 -17.80 -1.30
C MET A 121 -7.12 -16.83 -2.46
N TYR A 122 -8.31 -16.89 -3.06
CA TYR A 122 -8.85 -15.89 -3.97
C TYR A 122 -9.74 -14.89 -3.22
N GLU A 123 -10.51 -14.11 -3.97
CA GLU A 123 -11.52 -13.16 -3.51
C GLU A 123 -10.92 -11.99 -2.71
N SER A 124 -10.91 -10.80 -3.31
CA SER A 124 -10.28 -9.62 -2.69
C SER A 124 -10.83 -9.27 -1.32
N ASP A 125 -12.10 -9.56 -1.08
CA ASP A 125 -12.76 -9.24 0.18
C ASP A 125 -12.32 -10.17 1.30
N ASP A 126 -12.12 -11.45 0.98
CA ASP A 126 -11.64 -12.45 1.92
C ASP A 126 -10.14 -12.25 2.19
N ILE A 127 -9.36 -11.91 1.16
CA ILE A 127 -7.96 -11.50 1.32
C ILE A 127 -7.85 -10.28 2.25
N VAL A 128 -8.67 -9.24 2.05
CA VAL A 128 -8.68 -8.05 2.91
C VAL A 128 -9.02 -8.43 4.35
N LYS A 129 -10.09 -9.21 4.57
CA LYS A 129 -10.48 -9.69 5.90
C LYS A 129 -9.36 -10.49 6.57
N TYR A 130 -8.73 -11.39 5.83
CA TYR A 130 -7.61 -12.19 6.33
C TYR A 130 -6.47 -11.30 6.79
N LEU A 131 -6.02 -10.35 5.95
CA LEU A 131 -4.90 -9.47 6.26
C LEU A 131 -5.19 -8.57 7.47
N VAL A 132 -6.40 -8.00 7.59
CA VAL A 132 -6.74 -7.17 8.76
C VAL A 132 -6.85 -7.97 10.05
N ASN A 133 -7.36 -9.21 9.98
CA ASN A 133 -7.48 -10.06 11.17
C ASN A 133 -6.12 -10.61 11.62
N LYS A 134 -5.25 -10.97 10.67
CA LYS A 134 -3.97 -11.61 10.97
C LYS A 134 -2.85 -10.60 11.29
N TYR A 135 -2.80 -9.51 10.54
CA TYR A 135 -1.70 -8.54 10.58
C TYR A 135 -2.18 -7.12 10.95
N GLY A 136 -3.45 -7.00 11.33
CA GLY A 136 -4.08 -5.76 11.75
C GLY A 136 -4.83 -5.86 13.07
N ASP A 137 -5.85 -5.03 13.21
CA ASP A 137 -6.76 -4.93 14.36
C ASP A 137 -8.16 -5.51 14.06
N GLY A 138 -8.32 -6.21 12.94
CA GLY A 138 -9.59 -6.74 12.47
C GLY A 138 -10.53 -5.72 11.81
N THR A 139 -10.20 -4.42 11.83
CA THR A 139 -11.03 -3.39 11.24
C THR A 139 -10.72 -3.20 9.75
N VAL A 140 -11.73 -3.38 8.88
CA VAL A 140 -11.62 -3.02 7.46
C VAL A 140 -11.98 -1.54 7.28
N PRO A 141 -11.13 -0.70 6.65
CA PRO A 141 -11.45 0.69 6.37
C PRO A 141 -12.75 0.84 5.60
N LEU A 142 -13.58 1.83 5.95
CA LEU A 142 -14.89 2.04 5.35
C LEU A 142 -14.83 2.05 3.82
N MET A 143 -13.86 2.77 3.23
CA MET A 143 -13.68 2.87 1.78
C MET A 143 -13.44 1.52 1.08
N LEU A 144 -12.93 0.52 1.80
CA LEU A 144 -12.74 -0.84 1.29
C LEU A 144 -13.93 -1.76 1.58
N SER A 145 -14.83 -1.34 2.47
CA SER A 145 -16.06 -2.06 2.84
C SER A 145 -17.28 -1.65 2.02
N LEU A 146 -17.21 -0.62 1.17
CA LEU A 146 -18.33 -0.14 0.34
C LEU A 146 -18.66 -1.04 -0.88
N GLY A 147 -18.07 -2.22 -0.96
CA GLY A 147 -18.40 -3.23 -1.98
C GLY A 147 -18.30 -2.71 -3.41
N MET A 148 -19.40 -2.77 -4.16
CA MET A 148 -19.48 -2.39 -5.57
C MET A 148 -19.08 -0.94 -5.84
N LEU A 149 -19.33 -0.01 -4.90
CA LEU A 149 -18.95 1.40 -5.06
C LEU A 149 -17.42 1.56 -5.10
N THR A 150 -16.68 0.83 -4.26
CA THR A 150 -15.21 0.79 -4.29
C THR A 150 -14.71 0.27 -5.64
N ILE A 151 -15.36 -0.74 -6.20
CA ILE A 151 -14.98 -1.32 -7.49
C ILE A 151 -15.26 -0.34 -8.65
N LEU A 152 -16.42 0.34 -8.64
CA LEU A 152 -16.80 1.30 -9.68
C LEU A 152 -15.84 2.49 -9.72
N THR A 153 -15.52 3.08 -8.57
CA THR A 153 -14.58 4.20 -8.47
C THR A 153 -13.17 3.81 -8.90
N ALA A 154 -12.69 2.62 -8.51
CA ALA A 154 -11.42 2.09 -8.96
C ALA A 154 -11.38 1.93 -10.50
N ARG A 155 -12.44 1.36 -11.09
CA ARG A 155 -12.54 1.20 -12.55
C ARG A 155 -12.50 2.54 -13.28
N LEU A 156 -13.22 3.55 -12.78
CA LEU A 156 -13.26 4.88 -13.40
C LEU A 156 -11.86 5.53 -13.42
N ALA A 157 -11.14 5.48 -12.30
CA ALA A 157 -9.76 5.99 -12.22
C ALA A 157 -8.81 5.30 -13.21
N MET A 158 -9.03 4.01 -13.48
CA MET A 158 -8.19 3.21 -14.38
C MET A 158 -8.47 3.48 -15.88
N MET A 159 -9.70 3.86 -16.25
CA MET A 159 -10.06 4.14 -17.65
C MET A 159 -9.24 5.29 -18.25
N ALA A 160 -8.82 6.26 -17.43
CA ALA A 160 -7.98 7.38 -17.88
C ALA A 160 -6.55 6.97 -18.30
N ARG A 161 -6.11 5.74 -17.96
CA ARG A 161 -4.70 5.30 -18.07
C ARG A 161 -4.37 4.47 -19.31
N LYS A 162 -5.20 4.49 -20.37
CA LYS A 162 -4.92 3.91 -21.71
C LYS A 162 -4.24 2.51 -21.68
N ARG A 163 -4.77 1.56 -20.90
CA ARG A 163 -4.28 0.16 -20.79
C ARG A 163 -2.88 -0.02 -20.18
N LYS A 164 -2.31 1.00 -19.54
CA LYS A 164 -1.06 0.87 -18.79
C LYS A 164 -1.18 -0.13 -17.63
N GLY A 165 -0.17 -0.96 -17.43
CA GLY A 165 -0.16 -2.02 -16.43
C GLY A 165 -1.11 -3.19 -16.73
N TYR A 166 -1.57 -3.32 -17.98
CA TYR A 166 -2.60 -4.29 -18.36
C TYR A 166 -2.10 -5.44 -19.22
N PHE A 167 -1.16 -5.19 -20.13
CA PHE A 167 -0.67 -6.17 -21.10
C PHE A 167 0.82 -6.43 -20.93
N TYR A 168 1.19 -7.70 -21.08
CA TYR A 168 2.58 -8.13 -21.03
C TYR A 168 3.40 -7.49 -22.16
N SER A 169 4.64 -7.14 -21.84
CA SER A 169 5.70 -6.77 -22.76
C SER A 169 6.92 -7.64 -22.47
N PRO A 170 7.57 -8.23 -23.49
CA PRO A 170 8.73 -9.10 -23.29
C PRO A 170 9.84 -8.49 -22.44
N SER A 171 10.34 -9.25 -21.47
CA SER A 171 11.39 -8.82 -20.55
C SER A 171 12.30 -9.99 -20.17
N LYS A 172 13.37 -9.70 -19.44
CA LYS A 172 14.21 -10.70 -18.77
C LYS A 172 13.89 -10.66 -17.28
N ILE A 173 13.54 -11.82 -16.72
CA ILE A 173 13.26 -11.94 -15.30
C ILE A 173 14.58 -11.80 -14.52
N PRO A 174 14.65 -10.94 -13.50
CA PRO A 174 15.84 -10.78 -12.68
C PRO A 174 16.08 -12.04 -11.82
N PRO A 175 17.34 -12.31 -11.41
CA PRO A 175 17.67 -13.47 -10.58
C PRO A 175 17.04 -13.41 -9.18
N SER A 176 16.72 -12.20 -8.69
CA SER A 176 16.02 -11.97 -7.42
C SER A 176 14.94 -10.90 -7.60
N PRO A 177 13.88 -10.90 -6.76
CA PRO A 177 12.88 -9.84 -6.78
C PRO A 177 13.51 -8.45 -6.56
N LEU A 178 12.96 -7.44 -7.24
CA LEU A 178 13.37 -6.05 -7.04
C LEU A 178 12.81 -5.50 -5.73
N GLU A 179 13.49 -4.56 -5.09
CA GLU A 179 12.93 -3.82 -3.95
C GLU A 179 12.25 -2.53 -4.42
N LEU A 180 10.99 -2.33 -4.05
CA LEU A 180 10.21 -1.14 -4.37
C LEU A 180 9.70 -0.49 -3.08
N TRP A 181 10.12 0.74 -2.83
CA TRP A 181 9.53 1.58 -1.79
C TRP A 181 8.37 2.36 -2.39
N ALA A 182 7.14 2.10 -1.95
CA ALA A 182 5.95 2.72 -2.53
C ALA A 182 4.72 2.57 -1.64
N TYR A 183 3.62 3.20 -2.04
CA TYR A 183 2.27 2.94 -1.51
C TYR A 183 1.22 3.13 -2.63
N GLU A 184 0.02 2.57 -2.45
CA GLU A 184 -0.97 2.50 -3.53
C GLU A 184 -1.42 3.91 -3.99
N ALA A 185 -1.66 4.82 -3.06
CA ALA A 185 -2.19 6.15 -3.35
C ALA A 185 -1.20 7.14 -4.02
N SER A 186 0.10 6.82 -4.13
CA SER A 186 1.04 7.69 -4.87
C SER A 186 0.88 7.52 -6.38
N PRO A 187 0.60 8.61 -7.13
CA PRO A 187 0.52 8.56 -8.59
C PRO A 187 1.88 8.29 -9.24
N PHE A 188 2.99 8.69 -8.61
CA PHE A 188 4.35 8.46 -9.10
C PHE A 188 4.73 6.98 -8.96
N CYS A 189 4.47 6.39 -7.80
CA CYS A 189 4.70 4.96 -7.58
C CYS A 189 3.85 4.10 -8.52
N LYS A 190 2.64 4.55 -8.88
CA LYS A 190 1.78 3.86 -9.84
C LYS A 190 2.46 3.71 -11.21
N LEU A 191 3.18 4.72 -11.69
CA LEU A 191 3.91 4.64 -12.96
C LEU A 191 4.96 3.52 -12.94
N VAL A 192 5.67 3.40 -11.83
CA VAL A 192 6.68 2.34 -11.65
C VAL A 192 6.01 0.98 -11.59
N ARG A 193 4.93 0.82 -10.81
CA ARG A 193 4.18 -0.44 -10.74
C ARG A 193 3.58 -0.85 -12.09
N GLU A 194 3.06 0.08 -12.88
CA GLU A 194 2.57 -0.20 -14.24
C GLU A 194 3.68 -0.83 -15.09
N VAL A 195 4.91 -0.31 -15.03
CA VAL A 195 6.06 -0.85 -15.78
C VAL A 195 6.50 -2.21 -15.23
N LEU A 196 6.62 -2.35 -13.90
CA LEU A 196 6.96 -3.64 -13.28
C LEU A 196 5.94 -4.72 -13.65
N VAL A 197 4.66 -4.35 -13.73
CA VAL A 197 3.59 -5.27 -14.12
C VAL A 197 3.67 -5.63 -15.59
N GLU A 198 3.81 -4.65 -16.49
CA GLU A 198 3.92 -4.91 -17.94
C GLU A 198 5.11 -5.84 -18.25
N LEU A 199 6.21 -5.69 -17.51
CA LEU A 199 7.43 -6.48 -17.70
C LEU A 199 7.45 -7.78 -16.88
N GLU A 200 6.38 -8.16 -16.17
CA GLU A 200 6.36 -9.36 -15.30
C GLU A 200 7.52 -9.41 -14.28
N LEU A 201 7.90 -8.28 -13.69
CA LEU A 201 9.04 -8.21 -12.76
C LEU A 201 8.58 -8.41 -11.31
N PRO A 202 8.95 -9.53 -10.64
CA PRO A 202 8.65 -9.74 -9.24
C PRO A 202 9.33 -8.69 -8.38
N HIS A 203 8.63 -8.20 -7.36
CA HIS A 203 9.18 -7.16 -6.50
C HIS A 203 8.62 -7.25 -5.08
N ILE A 204 9.49 -7.01 -4.10
CA ILE A 204 9.10 -6.79 -2.72
C ILE A 204 8.69 -5.32 -2.60
N LEU A 205 7.42 -5.08 -2.34
CA LEU A 205 6.91 -3.75 -1.99
C LEU A 205 7.20 -3.50 -0.51
N HIS A 206 8.07 -2.55 -0.21
CA HIS A 206 8.16 -1.94 1.10
C HIS A 206 7.14 -0.82 1.19
N SER A 207 6.04 -1.08 1.90
CA SER A 207 5.01 -0.07 2.04
C SER A 207 5.54 1.12 2.84
N ALA A 208 5.47 2.32 2.28
CA ALA A 208 5.90 3.56 2.94
C ALA A 208 4.80 4.62 2.82
N ALA A 209 3.58 4.22 3.19
CA ALA A 209 2.43 5.10 3.26
C ALA A 209 2.65 6.25 4.26
N ARG A 210 1.77 7.26 4.24
CA ARG A 210 1.87 8.37 5.19
C ARG A 210 1.68 7.85 6.62
N GLY A 211 2.48 8.37 7.55
CA GLY A 211 2.53 7.89 8.94
C GLY A 211 3.29 6.57 9.16
N SER A 212 3.80 5.93 8.11
CA SER A 212 4.64 4.74 8.23
C SER A 212 5.99 5.07 8.87
N PRO A 213 6.47 4.27 9.85
CA PRO A 213 7.82 4.43 10.40
C PRO A 213 8.91 4.13 9.36
N LYS A 214 8.60 3.37 8.30
CA LYS A 214 9.53 3.09 7.19
C LYS A 214 9.91 4.34 6.40
N ARG A 215 9.17 5.45 6.51
CA ARG A 215 9.61 6.73 5.94
C ARG A 215 10.93 7.22 6.52
N GLN A 216 11.24 6.88 7.77
CA GLN A 216 12.54 7.19 8.35
C GLN A 216 13.65 6.38 7.68
N VAL A 217 13.41 5.09 7.48
CA VAL A 217 14.35 4.19 6.78
C VAL A 217 14.56 4.65 5.34
N LEU A 218 13.51 5.11 4.66
CA LEU A 218 13.61 5.73 3.33
C LEU A 218 14.49 6.97 3.36
N PHE A 219 14.32 7.86 4.33
CA PHE A 219 15.13 9.07 4.47
C PHE A 219 16.61 8.74 4.72
N GLU A 220 16.90 7.75 5.56
CA GLU A 220 18.26 7.29 5.81
C GLU A 220 18.93 6.71 4.54
N LYS A 221 18.14 6.07 3.66
CA LYS A 221 18.64 5.49 2.40
C LYS A 221 18.76 6.51 1.26
N ALA A 222 17.79 7.42 1.13
CA ALA A 222 17.64 8.28 -0.05
C ALA A 222 17.85 9.79 0.22
N GLY A 223 17.94 10.20 1.49
CA GLY A 223 18.07 11.59 1.90
C GLY A 223 16.78 12.42 1.82
N HIS A 224 15.64 11.81 1.47
CA HIS A 224 14.34 12.46 1.39
C HIS A 224 13.17 11.50 1.69
N PHE A 225 11.99 12.06 1.98
CA PHE A 225 10.79 11.28 2.36
C PHE A 225 9.82 11.00 1.20
N GLN A 226 10.07 11.60 0.04
CA GLN A 226 9.24 11.50 -1.16
C GLN A 226 9.47 10.17 -1.87
N LEU A 227 8.39 9.65 -2.46
CA LEU A 227 8.30 8.38 -3.18
C LEU A 227 7.68 8.62 -4.57
#